data_AF-A0A817ZFV9-F1
#
_entry.id   AF-A0A817ZFV9-F1
#
_cell.length_a   1.000
_cell.length_b   1.000
_cell.length_c   1.000
_cell.angle_alpha   90.00
_cell.angle_beta   90.00
_cell.angle_gamma   90.00
#
_symmetry.space_group_name_H-M   'P 1'
#
loop_
_entity.id
_entity.type
_entity.pdbx_description
1 polymer ?
#
loop_
_entity_poly.entity_id
_entity_poly.type
_entity_poly.pdbx_seq_one_letter_code
_entity_poly.pdbx_strand_id
1 'polypeptide(L)' 'MNSTREFHRTSVLSNGQVLVCGGYNGGSLNGAELYDPTTGNWSVTVSMNYARNHHTATLVSEKVLVAGGYGV' A
#
# COMPACT_ATOMS: atom_id res chain seq x y z
N MET A 1 8.92 7.13 -2.99
CA MET A 1 7.48 6.96 -3.20
C MET A 1 7.10 7.93 -4.29
N ASN A 2 6.32 7.50 -5.27
CA ASN A 2 6.04 8.28 -6.48
C ASN A 2 4.79 9.16 -6.37
N SER A 3 4.01 9.04 -5.30
CA SER A 3 2.83 9.85 -5.03
C SER A 3 2.72 10.20 -3.55
N THR A 4 2.48 11.48 -3.24
CA THR A 4 2.15 11.91 -1.88
C THR A 4 0.81 11.31 -1.45
N ARG A 5 0.74 10.81 -0.21
CA ARG A 5 -0.45 10.16 0.34
C ARG A 5 -0.42 10.16 1.87
N GLU A 6 -1.54 10.45 2.50
CA GLU A 6 -1.77 10.24 3.94
C GLU A 6 -2.68 9.04 4.19
N PHE A 7 -2.76 8.57 5.44
CA PHE A 7 -3.63 7.45 5.85
C PHE A 7 -3.50 6.16 5.02
N HIS A 8 -2.34 5.98 4.37
CA HIS A 8 -1.94 4.75 3.72
C HIS A 8 -1.49 3.72 4.76
N ARG A 9 -1.33 2.46 4.35
CA ARG A 9 -0.71 1.44 5.18
C ARG A 9 0.50 0.83 4.52
N THR A 10 1.39 0.35 5.36
CA THR A 10 2.63 -0.32 4.99
C THR A 10 2.65 -1.74 5.55
N SER A 11 3.28 -2.67 4.84
CA SER A 11 3.51 -4.04 5.30
C SER A 11 4.86 -4.53 4.77
N VAL A 12 5.68 -5.10 5.64
CA VAL A 12 6.94 -5.76 5.24
C VAL A 12 6.57 -7.14 4.70
N LEU A 13 7.03 -7.46 3.48
CA LEU A 13 6.82 -8.73 2.82
C LEU A 13 7.91 -9.74 3.20
N SER A 14 7.66 -11.03 2.99
CA SER A 14 8.62 -12.10 3.32
C SER A 14 9.96 -11.98 2.58
N ASN A 15 10.00 -11.27 1.44
CA ASN A 15 11.22 -10.99 0.69
C ASN A 15 11.95 -9.71 1.15
N GLY A 16 11.51 -9.06 2.23
CA GLY A 16 12.11 -7.85 2.78
C GLY A 16 11.68 -6.53 2.13
N GLN A 17 10.90 -6.57 1.04
CA GLN A 17 10.33 -5.35 0.45
C GLN A 17 9.18 -4.82 1.31
N VAL A 18 8.90 -3.52 1.19
CA VAL A 18 7.77 -2.89 1.88
C VAL A 18 6.68 -2.57 0.87
N LEU A 19 5.51 -3.18 1.03
CA LEU A 19 4.32 -2.78 0.30
C LEU A 19 3.72 -1.54 0.96
N VAL A 20 3.45 -0.51 0.17
CA VAL A 20 2.64 0.65 0.55
C VAL A 20 1.40 0.69 -0.31
N CYS A 21 0.22 0.76 0.30
CA CYS A 21 -1.04 0.72 -0.45
C CYS A 21 -2.09 1.71 0.08
N GLY A 22 -2.94 2.15 -0.85
CA GLY A 22 -4.05 3.05 -0.58
C GLY A 22 -3.62 4.41 -0.06
N GLY A 23 -4.44 4.99 0.81
CA GLY A 23 -4.26 6.33 1.36
C GLY A 23 -5.10 7.38 0.65
N TYR A 24 -4.83 8.64 0.96
CA TYR A 24 -5.62 9.78 0.54
C TYR A 24 -4.73 10.89 -0.01
N ASN A 25 -5.11 11.46 -1.16
CA ASN A 25 -4.51 12.66 -1.74
C ASN A 25 -5.56 13.43 -2.55
N GLY A 26 -6.44 14.15 -1.85
CA GLY A 26 -7.64 14.78 -2.44
C GLY A 26 -8.75 13.78 -2.82
N GLY A 27 -8.49 12.49 -2.68
CA GLY A 27 -9.41 11.38 -2.88
C GLY A 27 -8.79 10.08 -2.37
N SER A 28 -9.62 9.06 -2.12
CA SER A 28 -9.12 7.73 -1.77
C SER A 28 -8.30 7.17 -2.94
N LEU A 29 -7.18 6.55 -2.64
CA LEU A 29 -6.29 5.93 -3.63
C LEU A 29 -6.45 4.41 -3.62
N ASN A 30 -6.38 3.79 -4.79
CA ASN A 30 -6.29 2.33 -4.92
C ASN A 30 -4.87 1.86 -5.29
N GLY A 31 -3.97 2.78 -5.65
CA GLY A 31 -2.61 2.46 -6.05
C GLY A 31 -1.79 1.83 -4.92
N ALA A 32 -0.84 0.99 -5.33
CA ALA A 32 0.14 0.37 -4.44
C ALA A 32 1.55 0.48 -5.05
N GLU A 33 2.54 0.58 -4.17
CA GLU A 33 3.95 0.71 -4.53
C GLU A 33 4.79 -0.22 -3.63
N LEU A 34 5.84 -0.79 -4.19
CA LEU A 34 6.86 -1.53 -3.45
C LEU A 34 8.06 -0.62 -3.22
N TYR A 35 8.55 -0.60 -1.99
CA TYR A 35 9.85 -0.06 -1.65
C TYR A 35 10.82 -1.20 -1.42
N ASP A 36 11.97 -1.16 -2.10
CA ASP A 36 13.09 -2.06 -1.85
C ASP A 36 14.12 -1.36 -0.96
N PRO A 37 14.26 -1.77 0.32
CA PRO A 37 15.22 -1.16 1.23
C PRO A 37 16.68 -1.36 0.83
N THR A 38 17.00 -2.36 0.00
CA THR A 38 18.38 -2.67 -0.41
C THR A 38 18.90 -1.68 -1.45
N THR A 39 18.01 -1.27 -2.37
CA THR A 39 18.33 -0.34 -3.45
C THR A 39 17.80 1.07 -3.22
N GLY A 40 16.90 1.26 -2.26
CA GLY A 40 16.21 2.52 -2.01
C GLY A 40 15.17 2.87 -3.07
N ASN A 41 14.90 1.95 -4.02
CA ASN A 41 14.04 2.21 -5.16
C ASN A 41 12.57 1.95 -4.85
N TRP A 42 11.72 2.67 -5.58
CA TRP A 42 10.27 2.52 -5.53
C TRP A 42 9.76 2.02 -6.88
N SER A 43 8.87 1.04 -6.87
CA SER A 43 8.19 0.56 -8.07
C SER A 43 6.68 0.50 -7.86
N VAL A 44 5.92 0.86 -8.90
CA VAL A 44 4.47 0.69 -8.89
C VAL A 44 4.14 -0.81 -9.02
N THR A 45 3.17 -1.29 -8.25
CA THR A 45 2.68 -2.66 -8.31
C THR A 45 1.16 -2.71 -8.55
N VAL A 46 0.57 -3.89 -8.47
CA VAL A 46 -0.86 -4.11 -8.70
C VAL A 46 -1.70 -3.29 -7.73
N SER A 47 -2.59 -2.46 -8.29
CA SER A 47 -3.56 -1.67 -7.54
C SER A 47 -4.63 -2.54 -6.87
N MET A 48 -5.20 -2.05 -5.78
CA MET A 48 -6.40 -2.62 -5.19
C MET A 48 -7.62 -2.43 -6.11
N ASN A 49 -8.60 -3.32 -6.00
CA ASN A 49 -9.86 -3.21 -6.76
C ASN A 49 -10.66 -1.94 -6.40
N TYR A 50 -10.59 -1.53 -5.15
CA TYR A 50 -11.29 -0.35 -4.64
C TYR A 50 -10.29 0.56 -3.93
N ALA A 51 -10.51 1.86 -4.08
CA ALA A 51 -9.72 2.85 -3.39
C ALA A 51 -10.02 2.81 -1.90
N ARG A 52 -9.01 3.01 -1.04
CA ARG A 52 -9.25 3.09 0.40
C ARG A 52 -8.18 3.83 1.18
N ASN A 53 -8.61 4.56 2.21
CA ASN A 53 -7.77 5.21 3.23
C ASN A 53 -8.22 4.82 4.65
N HIS A 54 -7.36 5.04 5.66
CA HIS A 54 -7.59 4.62 7.06
C HIS A 54 -7.86 3.12 7.27
N HIS A 55 -7.55 2.28 6.28
CA HIS A 55 -7.69 0.83 6.38
C HIS A 55 -6.59 0.22 7.26
N THR A 56 -6.65 -1.09 7.50
CA THR A 56 -5.52 -1.89 8.01
C THR A 56 -4.96 -2.77 6.90
N ALA A 57 -3.64 -2.98 6.90
CA ALA A 57 -2.97 -3.92 6.00
C ALA A 57 -2.13 -4.88 6.85
N THR A 58 -2.29 -6.18 6.64
CA THR A 58 -1.61 -7.21 7.43
C THR A 58 -1.10 -8.29 6.50
N LEU A 59 0.17 -8.64 6.64
CA LEU A 59 0.74 -9.78 5.93
C LEU A 59 0.14 -11.09 6.48
N VAL A 60 -0.43 -11.89 5.58
CA VAL A 60 -0.97 -13.22 5.85
C VAL A 60 -0.30 -14.17 4.85
N SER A 61 0.71 -14.91 5.31
CA SER A 61 1.61 -15.70 4.47
C SER A 61 2.31 -14.81 3.42
N GLU A 62 2.14 -15.08 2.13
CA GLU A 62 2.77 -14.32 1.04
C GLU A 62 1.86 -13.21 0.46
N LYS A 63 0.74 -12.93 1.12
CA LYS A 63 -0.26 -11.96 0.65
C LYS A 63 -0.55 -10.93 1.72
N VAL A 64 -0.92 -9.72 1.30
CA VAL A 64 -1.36 -8.68 2.21
C VAL A 64 -2.89 -8.62 2.20
N LEU A 65 -3.49 -8.89 3.35
CA LEU A 65 -4.91 -8.68 3.59
C LEU A 65 -5.14 -7.21 3.92
N VAL A 66 -6.01 -6.57 3.14
CA VAL A 66 -6.41 -5.18 3.38
C VAL A 66 -7.88 -5.15 3.78
N ALA A 67 -8.18 -4.55 4.93
CA ALA A 67 -9.51 -4.57 5.53
C ALA A 67 -9.94 -3.20 6.08
N GLY A 68 -11.24 -2.93 6.03
CA GLY A 68 -11.85 -1.70 6.53
C GLY A 68 -11.39 -0.43 5.82
N GLY A 69 -11.50 0.70 6.52
CA GLY A 69 -11.23 2.03 5.97
C GLY A 69 -12.39 2.62 5.17
N TYR A 70 -12.19 3.83 4.68
CA TYR A 70 -13.14 4.57 3.84
C TYR A 70 -12.71 4.49 2.38
N GLY A 71 -13.66 4.56 1.45
CA GLY A 71 -13.41 4.54 0.01
C GLY A 71 -14.58 3.94 -0.77
N VAL A 72 -14.68 4.31 -2.05
CA VAL A 72 -15.74 3.90 -2.99
C VAL A 72 -15.30 2.76 -3.90
#